data_AF-A0A3L9M462-F1
#
_entry.id   AF-A0A3L9M462-F1
#
_cell.length_a   1.000
_cell.length_b   1.000
_cell.length_c   1.000
_cell.angle_alpha   90.00
_cell.angle_beta   90.00
_cell.angle_gamma   90.00
#
_symmetry.space_group_name_H-M   'P 1'
#
loop_
_entity.id
_entity.type
_entity.pdbx_description
1 polymer ?
#
loop_
_entity_poly.entity_id
_entity_poly.type
_entity_poly.pdbx_seq_one_letter_code
_entity_poly.pdbx_strand_id
1 'polypeptide(L)'
;MHLLQPQLEVTTSLLIRTHSTTTAALMPDQVQHLSWQKLTTESEQVDWLILHFNSWFSHHNVTLVKGDFEPEYFPATFQQAARIQFAHGFFNSALHEISHWTIAGEKRRLLPDLGYWYAPDGRSAEQQSLFEQVEIKPQAIEWLFSTAFGRKFRVSLDNLTGDSGNGRQFKDHVFAQVQRYFSGEAKLPRDAAHFIYCICLCTRNGSPLQLNEFKREYLD
;
A
#
# COMPACT_ATOMS: atom_id res chain seq x y z
N MET A 1 -33.23 15.19 -3.71
CA MET A 1 -33.98 13.95 -3.43
C MET A 1 -32.99 12.80 -3.40
N HIS A 2 -32.72 12.30 -2.20
CA HIS A 2 -31.89 11.11 -1.99
C HIS A 2 -32.59 9.88 -2.57
N LEU A 3 -31.88 9.15 -3.42
CA LEU A 3 -32.21 7.76 -3.72
C LEU A 3 -31.06 6.91 -3.21
N LEU A 4 -31.21 6.49 -1.96
CA LEU A 4 -30.60 5.28 -1.43
C LEU A 4 -31.10 4.12 -2.29
N GLN A 5 -30.21 3.42 -2.98
CA GLN A 5 -30.50 2.07 -3.45
C GLN A 5 -29.89 1.06 -2.47
N PRO A 6 -30.68 0.08 -1.98
CA PRO A 6 -30.18 -0.97 -1.10
C PRO A 6 -29.26 -1.91 -1.89
N GLN A 7 -28.16 -2.34 -1.27
CA GLN A 7 -27.32 -3.41 -1.80
C GLN A 7 -28.13 -4.71 -1.90
N LEU A 8 -27.99 -5.41 -3.03
CA LEU A 8 -28.56 -6.74 -3.24
C LEU A 8 -27.90 -7.75 -2.29
N GLU A 9 -28.71 -8.44 -1.50
CA GLU A 9 -28.33 -9.71 -0.87
C GLU A 9 -28.15 -10.76 -1.97
N VAL A 10 -26.91 -11.23 -2.16
CA VAL A 10 -26.63 -12.42 -2.96
C VAL A 10 -26.48 -13.60 -2.02
N THR A 11 -27.57 -14.33 -1.84
CA THR A 11 -27.54 -15.70 -1.33
C THR A 11 -27.00 -16.60 -2.44
N THR A 12 -25.84 -17.21 -2.25
CA THR A 12 -25.44 -18.37 -3.06
C THR A 12 -24.70 -19.38 -2.20
N SER A 13 -25.45 -20.38 -1.76
CA SER A 13 -24.94 -21.65 -1.25
C SER A 13 -24.31 -22.43 -2.41
N LEU A 14 -22.99 -22.64 -2.40
CA LEU A 14 -22.35 -23.68 -3.21
C LEU A 14 -21.25 -24.37 -2.40
N LEU A 15 -21.58 -25.58 -1.94
CA LEU A 15 -20.64 -26.62 -1.54
C LEU A 15 -19.80 -27.03 -2.74
N ILE A 16 -18.48 -26.83 -2.71
CA ILE A 16 -17.54 -27.64 -3.51
C ILE A 16 -16.32 -28.02 -2.64
N ARG A 17 -16.11 -29.33 -2.56
CA ARG A 17 -14.98 -30.01 -1.91
C ARG A 17 -13.71 -29.92 -2.77
N THR A 18 -12.60 -29.68 -2.08
CA THR A 18 -11.23 -30.22 -2.26
C THR A 18 -10.70 -30.43 -3.67
N HIS A 19 -9.65 -29.70 -4.04
CA HIS A 19 -8.41 -30.31 -4.54
C HIS A 19 -7.19 -29.49 -4.10
N SER A 20 -6.37 -30.14 -3.27
CA SER A 20 -5.05 -29.65 -2.86
C SER A 20 -4.16 -29.44 -4.08
N THR A 21 -3.67 -28.22 -4.25
CA THR A 21 -2.50 -27.97 -5.08
C THR A 21 -1.45 -27.32 -4.19
N THR A 22 -0.47 -28.13 -3.81
CA THR A 22 0.69 -27.76 -3.01
C THR A 22 1.54 -26.75 -3.79
N THR A 23 1.25 -25.47 -3.60
CA THR A 23 2.27 -24.43 -3.79
C THR A 23 3.05 -24.41 -2.49
N ALA A 24 4.34 -24.72 -2.54
CA ALA A 24 5.22 -24.64 -1.37
C ALA A 24 5.35 -23.17 -0.96
N ALA A 25 4.34 -22.67 -0.24
CA ALA A 25 4.46 -21.48 0.57
C ALA A 25 5.57 -21.78 1.58
N LEU A 26 6.65 -20.99 1.54
CA LEU A 26 7.72 -21.08 2.51
C LEU A 26 7.09 -20.99 3.90
N MET A 27 7.36 -21.99 4.74
CA MET A 27 6.80 -22.04 6.09
C MET A 27 7.20 -20.74 6.83
N PRO A 28 6.29 -20.11 7.60
CA PRO A 28 6.54 -18.84 8.29
C PRO A 28 7.87 -18.81 9.06
N ASP A 29 8.28 -19.96 9.59
CA ASP A 29 9.52 -20.16 10.36
C ASP A 29 10.81 -19.92 9.54
N GLN A 30 10.80 -20.17 8.23
CA GLN A 30 11.98 -19.98 7.38
C GLN A 30 12.18 -18.50 6.98
N VAL A 31 11.08 -17.76 6.82
CA VAL A 31 11.10 -16.33 6.48
C VAL A 31 11.58 -15.48 7.67
N GLN A 32 11.35 -15.92 8.91
CA GLN A 32 11.78 -15.23 10.14
C GLN A 32 13.29 -15.02 10.23
N HIS A 33 14.11 -15.81 9.53
CA HIS A 33 15.57 -15.79 9.64
C HIS A 33 16.29 -15.29 8.38
N LEU A 34 15.58 -15.02 7.28
CA LEU A 34 16.21 -14.59 6.03
C LEU A 34 16.37 -13.06 6.01
N SER A 35 17.62 -12.63 5.90
CA SER A 35 17.96 -11.24 5.62
C SER A 35 17.41 -10.82 4.26
N TRP A 36 16.88 -9.60 4.15
CA TRP A 36 16.33 -9.04 2.91
C TRP A 36 17.22 -9.28 1.68
N GLN A 37 18.55 -9.16 1.83
CA GLN A 37 19.51 -9.31 0.74
C GLN A 37 19.58 -10.72 0.13
N LYS A 38 19.04 -11.74 0.81
CA LYS A 38 19.03 -13.14 0.33
C LYS A 38 17.76 -13.50 -0.43
N LEU A 39 16.73 -12.66 -0.39
CA LEU A 39 15.45 -12.94 -1.04
C LEU A 39 15.55 -12.62 -2.53
N THR A 40 15.20 -13.59 -3.37
CA THR A 40 15.39 -13.46 -4.82
C THR A 40 14.08 -13.39 -5.59
N THR A 41 13.00 -13.96 -5.04
CA THR A 41 11.69 -13.95 -5.67
C THR A 41 10.78 -12.90 -5.05
N GLU A 42 9.79 -12.43 -5.82
CA GLU A 42 8.80 -11.48 -5.30
C GLU A 42 7.94 -12.11 -4.20
N SER A 43 7.59 -13.39 -4.32
CA SER A 43 6.81 -14.10 -3.29
C SER A 43 7.53 -14.11 -1.95
N GLU A 44 8.83 -14.44 -1.93
CA GLU A 44 9.66 -14.40 -0.72
C GLU A 44 9.70 -13.00 -0.09
N GLN A 45 9.83 -11.97 -0.92
CA GLN A 45 9.85 -10.58 -0.47
C GLN A 45 8.51 -10.15 0.12
N VAL A 46 7.40 -10.60 -0.47
CA VAL A 46 6.05 -10.33 0.01
C VAL A 46 5.80 -11.02 1.35
N ASP A 47 6.17 -12.30 1.47
CA ASP A 47 6.04 -13.04 2.73
C ASP A 47 6.88 -12.39 3.83
N TRP A 48 8.09 -11.94 3.49
CA TRP A 48 8.96 -11.18 4.40
C TRP A 48 8.29 -9.88 4.85
N LEU A 49 7.72 -9.12 3.91
CA LEU A 49 7.03 -7.86 4.20
C LEU A 49 5.83 -8.08 5.13
N ILE A 50 4.99 -9.07 4.85
CA ILE A 50 3.83 -9.42 5.70
C ILE A 50 4.30 -9.72 7.12
N LEU A 51 5.31 -10.59 7.27
CA LEU A 51 5.81 -11.00 8.56
C LEU A 51 6.36 -9.82 9.38
N HIS A 52 7.18 -8.98 8.75
CA HIS A 52 7.82 -7.86 9.43
C HIS A 52 6.83 -6.74 9.74
N PHE A 53 5.93 -6.42 8.81
CA PHE A 53 4.87 -5.44 9.06
C PHE A 53 4.01 -5.85 10.26
N ASN A 54 3.55 -7.10 10.30
CA ASN A 54 2.71 -7.62 11.39
C ASN A 54 3.44 -7.59 12.75
N SER A 55 4.75 -7.79 12.74
CA SER A 55 5.57 -7.67 13.95
C SER A 55 5.71 -6.20 14.39
N TRP A 56 6.16 -5.32 13.49
CA TRP A 56 6.42 -3.90 13.80
C TRP A 56 5.17 -3.15 14.21
N PHE A 57 4.03 -3.45 13.59
CA PHE A 57 2.74 -2.81 13.84
C PHE A 57 1.79 -3.63 14.71
N SER A 58 2.27 -4.69 15.38
CA SER A 58 1.46 -5.50 16.31
C SER A 58 0.74 -4.66 17.37
N HIS A 59 1.37 -3.58 17.84
CA HIS A 59 0.79 -2.63 18.81
C HIS A 59 -0.40 -1.83 18.28
N HIS A 60 -0.63 -1.80 16.95
CA HIS A 60 -1.79 -1.18 16.32
C HIS A 60 -2.96 -2.15 16.12
N ASN A 61 -2.84 -3.43 16.50
CA ASN A 61 -3.86 -4.46 16.25
C ASN A 61 -4.29 -4.52 14.78
N VAL A 62 -3.30 -4.50 13.87
CA VAL A 62 -3.48 -4.53 12.43
C VAL A 62 -2.58 -5.60 11.81
N THR A 63 -3.06 -6.27 10.78
CA THR A 63 -2.27 -7.19 9.98
C THR A 63 -2.32 -6.85 8.50
N LEU A 64 -1.21 -7.04 7.81
CA LEU A 64 -1.12 -7.08 6.36
C LEU A 64 -1.45 -8.50 5.89
N VAL A 65 -2.35 -8.61 4.91
CA VAL A 65 -2.80 -9.89 4.35
C VAL A 65 -2.76 -9.85 2.83
N LYS A 66 -2.34 -10.95 2.21
CA LYS A 66 -2.39 -11.13 0.76
C LYS A 66 -3.82 -11.48 0.35
N GLY A 67 -4.41 -10.68 -0.54
CA GLY A 67 -5.69 -10.94 -1.19
C GLY A 67 -5.53 -11.42 -2.63
N ASP A 68 -6.62 -11.94 -3.19
CA ASP A 68 -6.64 -12.49 -4.55
C ASP A 68 -7.03 -11.47 -5.61
N PHE A 69 -7.98 -10.58 -5.31
CA PHE A 69 -8.65 -9.71 -6.28
C PHE A 69 -8.44 -8.22 -5.98
N GLU A 70 -9.29 -7.64 -5.13
CA GLU A 70 -9.25 -6.20 -4.85
C GLU A 70 -8.55 -5.91 -3.52
N PRO A 71 -7.82 -4.79 -3.44
CA PRO A 71 -7.35 -4.28 -2.16
C PRO A 71 -8.55 -3.82 -1.34
N GLU A 72 -8.50 -4.05 -0.03
CA GLU A 72 -9.55 -3.59 0.89
C GLU A 72 -8.97 -3.41 2.29
N TYR A 73 -9.39 -2.35 2.98
CA TYR A 73 -9.14 -2.21 4.41
C TYR A 73 -10.35 -2.62 5.24
N PHE A 74 -10.15 -3.62 6.08
CA PHE A 74 -11.13 -4.06 7.07
C PHE A 74 -10.78 -3.49 8.44
N PRO A 75 -11.66 -2.67 9.05
CA PRO A 75 -11.43 -2.17 10.40
C PRO A 75 -11.47 -3.30 11.42
N ALA A 76 -10.79 -3.10 12.55
CA ALA A 76 -10.83 -4.06 13.66
C ALA A 76 -12.24 -4.24 14.19
N THR A 77 -12.57 -5.47 14.57
CA THR A 77 -13.83 -5.83 15.25
C THR A 77 -13.52 -6.35 16.65
N PHE A 78 -14.55 -6.75 17.40
CA PHE A 78 -14.34 -7.38 18.70
C PHE A 78 -13.60 -8.72 18.61
N GLN A 79 -13.72 -9.43 17.49
CA GLN A 79 -13.16 -10.77 17.30
C GLN A 79 -11.89 -10.78 16.45
N GLN A 80 -11.62 -9.72 15.67
CA GLN A 80 -10.57 -9.72 14.67
C GLN A 80 -9.79 -8.40 14.66
N ALA A 81 -8.48 -8.50 14.50
CA ALA A 81 -7.61 -7.36 14.20
C ALA A 81 -8.03 -6.68 12.88
N ALA A 82 -7.66 -5.42 12.70
CA ALA A 82 -7.80 -4.75 11.41
C ALA A 82 -6.95 -5.47 10.36
N ARG A 83 -7.40 -5.48 9.11
CA ARG A 83 -6.68 -6.12 8.00
C ARG A 83 -6.48 -5.12 6.86
N ILE A 84 -5.24 -4.97 6.45
CA ILE A 84 -4.85 -4.30 5.21
C ILE A 84 -4.69 -5.41 4.17
N GLN A 85 -5.65 -5.55 3.26
CA GLN A 85 -5.60 -6.54 2.18
C GLN A 85 -5.06 -5.88 0.91
N PHE A 86 -4.02 -6.46 0.32
CA PHE A 86 -3.47 -5.99 -0.95
C PHE A 86 -3.67 -7.03 -2.06
N ALA A 87 -3.74 -6.57 -3.30
CA ALA A 87 -4.14 -7.37 -4.46
C ALA A 87 -3.00 -8.21 -5.04
N HIS A 88 -3.37 -9.37 -5.58
CA HIS A 88 -2.57 -10.25 -6.45
C HIS A 88 -1.21 -10.71 -5.90
N GLY A 89 -0.92 -10.46 -4.63
CA GLY A 89 0.39 -10.79 -4.06
C GLY A 89 1.54 -9.95 -4.63
N PHE A 90 1.29 -8.77 -5.20
CA PHE A 90 2.35 -7.91 -5.70
C PHE A 90 2.94 -7.06 -4.58
N PHE A 91 4.26 -6.93 -4.56
CA PHE A 91 4.96 -6.20 -3.50
C PHE A 91 4.58 -4.71 -3.50
N ASN A 92 4.47 -4.11 -4.69
CA ASN A 92 4.10 -2.70 -4.82
C ASN A 92 2.65 -2.46 -4.39
N SER A 93 1.73 -3.40 -4.64
CA SER A 93 0.37 -3.29 -4.12
C SER A 93 0.37 -3.27 -2.59
N ALA A 94 1.17 -4.13 -1.93
CA ALA A 94 1.30 -4.09 -0.48
C ALA A 94 1.85 -2.74 0.04
N LEU A 95 2.87 -2.17 -0.62
CA LEU A 95 3.41 -0.86 -0.25
C LEU A 95 2.38 0.26 -0.42
N HIS A 96 1.60 0.20 -1.49
CA HIS A 96 0.53 1.15 -1.78
C HIS A 96 -0.52 1.15 -0.67
N GLU A 97 -1.04 -0.02 -0.30
CA GLU A 97 -2.03 -0.14 0.78
C GLU A 97 -1.49 0.32 2.15
N ILE A 98 -0.24 -0.03 2.47
CA ILE A 98 0.41 0.46 3.69
C ILE A 98 0.53 1.99 3.65
N SER A 99 0.82 2.59 2.48
CA SER A 99 0.92 4.05 2.34
C SER A 99 -0.40 4.73 2.71
N HIS A 100 -1.53 4.24 2.19
CA HIS A 100 -2.86 4.72 2.55
C HIS A 100 -3.15 4.59 4.05
N TRP A 101 -2.87 3.42 4.61
CA TRP A 101 -3.10 3.17 6.04
C TRP A 101 -2.26 4.08 6.95
N THR A 102 -1.00 4.34 6.59
CA THR A 102 -0.12 5.22 7.38
C THR A 102 -0.56 6.69 7.36
N ILE A 103 -1.27 7.12 6.32
CA ILE A 103 -1.87 8.46 6.20
C ILE A 103 -3.19 8.55 6.96
N ALA A 104 -3.96 7.47 6.99
CA ALA A 104 -5.24 7.42 7.68
C ALA A 104 -5.06 7.57 9.19
N GLY A 105 -5.63 8.62 9.77
CA GLY A 105 -5.68 8.80 11.21
C GLY A 105 -6.64 7.83 11.91
N GLU A 106 -6.62 7.81 13.23
CA GLU A 106 -7.38 6.88 14.08
C GLU A 106 -8.86 6.77 13.68
N LYS A 107 -9.54 7.88 13.43
CA LYS A 107 -10.96 7.89 13.03
C LYS A 107 -11.20 7.18 11.70
N ARG A 108 -10.31 7.35 10.73
CA ARG A 108 -10.43 6.72 9.41
C ARG A 108 -10.16 5.22 9.48
N ARG A 109 -9.25 4.79 10.35
CA ARG A 109 -8.97 3.36 10.60
C ARG A 109 -10.13 2.59 11.23
N LEU A 110 -11.22 3.26 11.62
CA LEU A 110 -12.46 2.64 12.07
C LEU A 110 -13.47 2.40 10.93
N LEU A 111 -13.18 2.87 9.71
CA LEU A 111 -14.06 2.78 8.56
C LEU A 111 -13.51 1.76 7.55
N PRO A 112 -14.38 1.01 6.85
CA PRO A 112 -14.00 0.28 5.64
C PRO A 112 -13.27 1.20 4.65
N ASP A 113 -12.23 0.68 4.00
CA ASP A 113 -11.36 1.42 3.06
C ASP A 113 -10.87 2.77 3.58
N LEU A 114 -10.71 2.86 4.90
CA LEU A 114 -10.27 4.08 5.59
C LEU A 114 -11.22 5.27 5.32
N GLY A 115 -12.45 5.01 4.87
CA GLY A 115 -13.40 6.00 4.40
C GLY A 115 -12.94 6.76 3.15
N TYR A 116 -12.07 6.17 2.31
CA TYR A 116 -11.88 6.63 0.93
C TYR A 116 -13.05 6.14 0.07
N TRP A 117 -13.31 6.85 -1.02
CA TRP A 117 -14.35 6.50 -1.98
C TRP A 117 -13.70 5.74 -3.14
N TYR A 118 -14.35 4.68 -3.60
CA TYR A 118 -13.93 3.97 -4.80
C TYR A 118 -14.40 4.73 -6.05
N ALA A 119 -13.49 4.91 -7.00
CA ALA A 119 -13.80 5.42 -8.33
C ALA A 119 -13.45 4.33 -9.35
N PRO A 120 -14.41 3.78 -10.09
CA PRO A 120 -14.11 2.78 -11.11
C PRO A 120 -13.26 3.38 -12.23
N ASP A 121 -12.62 2.49 -12.99
CA ASP A 121 -11.91 2.83 -14.22
C ASP A 121 -12.82 3.57 -15.23
N GLY A 122 -12.22 4.30 -16.17
CA GLY A 122 -12.96 5.11 -17.14
C GLY A 122 -13.26 6.54 -16.65
N ARG A 123 -12.38 7.10 -15.81
CA ARG A 123 -12.54 8.44 -15.24
C ARG A 123 -12.38 9.52 -16.30
N SER A 124 -13.22 10.56 -16.21
CA SER A 124 -13.04 11.81 -16.97
C SER A 124 -11.79 12.56 -16.49
N ALA A 125 -11.32 13.53 -17.28
CA ALA A 125 -10.16 14.36 -16.90
C ALA A 125 -10.37 15.09 -15.56
N GLU A 126 -11.60 15.55 -15.26
CA GLU A 126 -11.94 16.19 -13.99
C GLU A 126 -11.89 15.20 -12.82
N GLN A 127 -12.43 13.99 -13.02
CA GLN A 127 -12.37 12.93 -12.02
C GLN A 127 -10.94 12.45 -11.77
N GLN A 128 -10.14 12.35 -12.83
CA GLN A 128 -8.72 12.03 -12.74
C GLN A 128 -7.96 13.10 -11.94
N SER A 129 -8.22 14.38 -12.19
CA SER A 129 -7.59 15.48 -11.43
C SER A 129 -7.92 15.41 -9.93
N LEU A 130 -9.15 15.03 -9.56
CA LEU A 130 -9.53 14.82 -8.16
C LEU A 130 -8.83 13.61 -7.55
N PHE A 131 -8.70 12.52 -8.31
CA PHE A 131 -7.94 11.35 -7.89
C PHE A 131 -6.47 11.69 -7.64
N GLU A 132 -5.81 12.33 -8.61
CA GLU A 132 -4.40 12.70 -8.49
C GLU A 132 -4.16 13.56 -7.23
N GLN A 133 -5.07 14.50 -6.91
CA GLN A 133 -4.97 15.31 -5.70
C GLN A 133 -4.95 14.49 -4.40
N VAL A 134 -5.77 13.44 -4.30
CA VAL A 134 -5.80 12.59 -3.10
C VAL A 134 -4.65 11.59 -3.07
N GLU A 135 -4.09 11.25 -4.22
CA GLU A 135 -3.00 10.28 -4.39
C GLU A 135 -1.59 10.85 -4.25
N ILE A 136 -1.41 12.18 -4.24
CA ILE A 136 -0.09 12.82 -4.08
C ILE A 136 0.64 12.29 -2.83
N LYS A 137 -0.05 12.22 -1.69
CA LYS A 137 0.56 11.78 -0.42
C LYS A 137 0.78 10.27 -0.37
N PRO A 138 -0.21 9.41 -0.68
CA PRO A 138 0.00 7.96 -0.78
C PRO A 138 1.20 7.62 -1.67
N GLN A 139 1.23 8.12 -2.90
CA GLN A 139 2.29 7.77 -3.85
C GLN A 139 3.66 8.38 -3.50
N ALA A 140 3.71 9.55 -2.86
CA ALA A 140 4.97 10.06 -2.30
C ALA A 140 5.52 9.16 -1.19
N ILE A 141 4.65 8.65 -0.30
CA ILE A 141 5.05 7.74 0.77
C ILE A 141 5.40 6.34 0.23
N GLU A 142 4.66 5.83 -0.74
CA GLU A 142 4.97 4.59 -1.46
C GLU A 142 6.35 4.67 -2.13
N TRP A 143 6.72 5.83 -2.68
CA TRP A 143 8.05 6.04 -3.23
C TRP A 143 9.14 6.02 -2.15
N LEU A 144 8.90 6.62 -0.98
CA LEU A 144 9.81 6.52 0.16
C LEU A 144 10.00 5.06 0.59
N PHE A 145 8.92 4.28 0.70
CA PHE A 145 8.99 2.85 1.07
C PHE A 145 9.74 2.04 0.02
N SER A 146 9.40 2.21 -1.26
CA SER A 146 10.05 1.53 -2.38
C SER A 146 11.55 1.83 -2.38
N THR A 147 11.91 3.10 -2.20
CA THR A 147 13.31 3.53 -2.13
C THR A 147 13.98 2.89 -0.94
N ALA A 148 13.37 2.82 0.25
CA ALA A 148 13.93 2.17 1.44
C ALA A 148 14.23 0.67 1.22
N PHE A 149 13.39 -0.03 0.46
CA PHE A 149 13.64 -1.41 0.03
C PHE A 149 14.67 -1.56 -1.11
N GLY A 150 15.13 -0.45 -1.70
CA GLY A 150 16.01 -0.46 -2.87
C GLY A 150 15.28 -0.86 -4.17
N ARG A 151 13.96 -0.64 -4.22
CA ARG A 151 13.08 -1.01 -5.34
C ARG A 151 12.76 0.21 -6.21
N LYS A 152 12.46 -0.05 -7.48
CA LYS A 152 11.94 0.98 -8.39
C LYS A 152 10.49 1.29 -8.02
N PHE A 153 10.16 2.58 -8.07
CA PHE A 153 8.81 3.09 -7.91
C PHE A 153 8.33 3.65 -9.25
N ARG A 154 7.02 3.55 -9.52
CA ARG A 154 6.36 4.19 -10.65
C ARG A 154 5.05 4.76 -10.16
N VAL A 155 4.77 5.99 -10.57
CA VAL A 155 3.47 6.63 -10.33
C VAL A 155 2.38 5.83 -11.05
N SER A 156 1.30 5.51 -10.35
CA SER A 156 0.12 4.87 -10.91
C SER A 156 -0.94 5.92 -11.19
N LEU A 157 -1.38 6.03 -12.44
CA LEU A 157 -2.53 6.87 -12.80
C LEU A 157 -3.87 6.14 -12.61
N ASP A 158 -3.81 4.81 -12.44
CA ASP A 158 -4.95 3.93 -12.12
C ASP A 158 -6.20 4.16 -13.00
N ASN A 159 -6.02 4.40 -14.30
CA ASN A 159 -7.12 4.70 -15.22
C ASN A 159 -6.75 4.13 -16.60
N LEU A 160 -7.06 2.86 -16.81
CA LEU A 160 -6.68 2.07 -17.98
C LEU A 160 -7.54 2.40 -19.20
N THR A 161 -8.82 2.74 -19.00
CA THR A 161 -9.77 3.01 -20.10
C THR A 161 -10.23 4.46 -20.19
N GLY A 162 -9.84 5.31 -19.23
CA GLY A 162 -10.21 6.74 -19.19
C GLY A 162 -9.16 7.70 -19.71
N ASP A 163 -9.39 9.00 -19.49
CA ASP A 163 -8.48 10.08 -19.92
C ASP A 163 -7.54 10.47 -18.77
N SER A 164 -6.39 9.78 -18.69
CA SER A 164 -5.37 10.00 -17.67
C SER A 164 -4.20 10.89 -18.10
N GLY A 165 -4.18 11.32 -19.36
CA GLY A 165 -3.05 12.07 -19.91
C GLY A 165 -1.70 11.37 -19.69
N ASN A 166 -0.62 12.16 -19.53
CA ASN A 166 0.73 11.63 -19.28
C ASN A 166 1.16 11.70 -17.80
N GLY A 167 0.27 12.14 -16.91
CA GLY A 167 0.55 12.27 -15.48
C GLY A 167 1.70 13.22 -15.11
N ARG A 168 2.20 14.07 -16.02
CA ARG A 168 3.41 14.87 -15.77
C ARG A 168 3.27 15.76 -14.54
N GLN A 169 2.15 16.49 -14.43
CA GLN A 169 1.87 17.36 -13.28
C GLN A 169 1.71 16.54 -12.00
N PHE A 170 1.05 15.38 -12.07
CA PHE A 170 0.90 14.49 -10.93
C PHE A 170 2.25 14.01 -10.39
N LYS A 171 3.13 13.55 -11.28
CA LYS A 171 4.52 13.19 -10.93
C LYS A 171 5.30 14.38 -10.35
N ASP A 172 5.12 15.58 -10.90
CA ASP A 172 5.73 16.81 -10.34
C ASP A 172 5.25 17.06 -8.91
N HIS A 173 3.95 16.90 -8.65
CA HIS A 173 3.36 17.06 -7.32
C HIS A 173 3.81 15.97 -6.33
N VAL A 174 3.91 14.71 -6.76
CA VAL A 174 4.45 13.60 -5.96
C VAL A 174 5.90 13.90 -5.56
N PHE A 175 6.74 14.32 -6.53
CA PHE A 175 8.12 14.70 -6.25
C PHE A 175 8.22 15.90 -5.31
N ALA A 176 7.43 16.95 -5.53
CA ALA A 176 7.38 18.10 -4.63
C ALA A 176 6.94 17.70 -3.21
N GLN A 177 6.00 16.76 -3.07
CA GLN A 177 5.58 16.27 -1.76
C GLN A 177 6.71 15.52 -1.03
N VAL A 178 7.52 14.73 -1.73
CA VAL A 178 8.74 14.13 -1.16
C VAL A 178 9.70 15.22 -0.67
N GLN A 179 9.96 16.23 -1.48
CA GLN A 179 10.82 17.35 -1.09
C GLN A 179 10.32 18.06 0.17
N ARG A 180 9.00 18.28 0.27
CA ARG A 180 8.38 18.89 1.47
C ARG A 180 8.52 18.03 2.73
N TYR A 181 8.49 16.71 2.60
CA TYR A 181 8.75 15.82 3.75
C TYR A 181 10.19 15.94 4.24
N PHE A 182 11.16 16.05 3.32
CA PHE A 182 12.57 16.22 3.68
C PHE A 182 12.91 17.62 4.21
N SER A 183 12.26 18.67 3.70
CA SER A 183 12.48 20.04 4.17
C SER A 183 11.83 20.34 5.52
N GLY A 184 10.90 19.49 5.97
CA GLY A 184 10.08 19.73 7.16
C GLY A 184 8.89 20.66 6.94
N GLU A 185 8.68 21.16 5.71
CA GLU A 185 7.48 21.95 5.35
C GLU A 185 6.20 21.11 5.50
N ALA A 186 6.27 19.83 5.14
CA ALA A 186 5.22 18.86 5.40
C ALA A 186 5.66 17.84 6.45
N LYS A 187 4.80 17.56 7.42
CA LYS A 187 5.03 16.51 8.41
C LYS A 187 4.79 15.14 7.79
N LEU A 188 5.80 14.28 7.79
CA LEU A 188 5.64 12.86 7.46
C LEU A 188 4.77 12.17 8.53
N PRO A 189 3.76 11.37 8.15
CA PRO A 189 2.94 10.64 9.11
C PRO A 189 3.81 9.76 10.03
N ARG A 190 3.45 9.69 11.31
CA ARG A 190 4.25 8.98 12.34
C ARG A 190 4.49 7.52 11.95
N ASP A 191 3.45 6.85 11.49
CA ASP A 191 3.52 5.42 11.17
C ASP A 191 4.30 5.17 9.87
N ALA A 192 4.23 6.10 8.91
CA ALA A 192 5.08 6.07 7.71
C ALA A 192 6.56 6.23 8.08
N ALA A 193 6.88 7.20 8.95
CA ALA A 193 8.25 7.41 9.43
C ALA A 193 8.78 6.19 10.20
N HIS A 194 7.94 5.57 11.04
CA HIS A 194 8.30 4.35 11.76
C HIS A 194 8.55 3.18 10.81
N PHE A 195 7.70 3.00 9.80
CA PHE A 195 7.89 1.93 8.82
C PHE A 195 9.18 2.10 8.03
N ILE A 196 9.46 3.33 7.54
CA ILE A 196 10.72 3.65 6.85
C ILE A 196 11.91 3.33 7.74
N TYR A 197 11.88 3.72 9.01
CA TYR A 197 12.96 3.43 9.95
C TYR A 197 13.21 1.92 10.09
N CYS A 198 12.16 1.13 10.30
CA CYS A 198 12.25 -0.33 10.42
C CYS A 198 12.78 -0.98 9.14
N ILE A 199 12.30 -0.56 7.97
CA ILE A 199 12.83 -1.03 6.69
C ILE A 199 14.32 -0.71 6.60
N CYS A 200 14.70 0.54 6.88
CA CYS A 200 16.08 0.98 6.73
C CYS A 200 17.04 0.17 7.61
N LEU A 201 16.64 -0.12 8.85
CA LEU A 201 17.38 -0.99 9.76
C LEU A 201 17.62 -2.39 9.15
N CYS A 202 16.60 -2.99 8.55
CA CYS A 202 16.66 -4.37 8.07
C CYS A 202 17.26 -4.53 6.66
N THR A 203 17.14 -3.53 5.79
CA THR A 203 17.49 -3.68 4.36
C THR A 203 18.77 -2.96 3.97
N ARG A 204 19.16 -1.92 4.72
CA ARG A 204 20.28 -1.01 4.38
C ARG A 204 21.11 -0.59 5.60
N ASN A 205 21.28 -1.49 6.56
CA ASN A 205 22.12 -1.30 7.74
C ASN A 205 21.80 -0.03 8.54
N GLY A 206 20.52 0.37 8.57
CA GLY A 206 20.07 1.57 9.27
C GLY A 206 20.39 2.90 8.57
N SER A 207 20.96 2.88 7.36
CA SER A 207 21.21 4.12 6.62
C SER A 207 19.87 4.82 6.31
N PRO A 208 19.65 6.07 6.77
CA PRO A 208 18.41 6.79 6.50
C PRO A 208 18.33 7.22 5.03
N LEU A 209 17.10 7.37 4.54
CA LEU A 209 16.84 7.95 3.21
C LEU A 209 17.42 9.36 3.11
N GLN A 210 17.92 9.69 1.93
CA GLN A 210 18.46 10.99 1.56
C GLN A 210 17.69 11.59 0.40
N LEU A 211 17.51 12.91 0.40
CA LEU A 211 16.76 13.59 -0.67
C LEU A 211 17.37 13.38 -2.06
N ASN A 212 18.69 13.20 -2.16
CA ASN A 212 19.38 12.96 -3.44
C ASN A 212 19.10 11.57 -4.05
N GLU A 213 18.47 10.65 -3.32
CA GLU A 213 17.95 9.38 -3.86
C GLU A 213 16.69 9.61 -4.71
N PHE A 214 16.07 10.79 -4.61
CA PHE A 214 14.81 11.13 -5.29
C PHE A 214 15.08 12.14 -6.38
N LYS A 215 14.76 11.76 -7.62
CA LYS A 215 14.85 12.65 -8.78
C LYS A 215 13.57 12.58 -9.58
N ARG A 216 13.12 13.72 -10.09
CA ARG A 216 11.87 13.79 -10.86
C ARG A 216 11.89 12.87 -12.08
N GLU A 217 13.04 12.73 -12.75
CA GLU A 217 13.19 11.82 -13.89
C GLU A 217 13.00 10.33 -13.55
N TYR A 218 13.08 9.94 -12.27
CA TYR A 218 12.85 8.55 -11.88
C TYR A 218 11.36 8.16 -11.88
N LEU A 219 10.46 9.14 -12.01
CA LEU A 219 9.03 8.91 -12.13
C LEU A 219 8.57 8.78 -13.59
N ASP A 220 9.47 8.94 -14.56
CA ASP A 220 9.14 8.88 -16.00
C ASP A 220 9.13 7.46 -16.59
#